data_AF-A0AA95MGH2-F1
#
_entry.id   AF-A0AA95MGH2-F1
#
_cell.length_a   1.000
_cell.length_b   1.000
_cell.length_c   1.000
_cell.angle_alpha   90.00
_cell.angle_beta   90.00
_cell.angle_gamma   90.00
#
_symmetry.space_group_name_H-M   'P 1'
#
loop_
_entity.id
_entity.type
_entity.pdbx_description
1 polymer ?
#
loop_
_entity_poly.entity_id
_entity_poly.type
_entity_poly.pdbx_seq_one_letter_code
_entity_poly.pdbx_strand_id
1 'polypeptide(L)'
;MAKQAVQLSKKKRTKYCFQKLKMCKKCNRYSVLKDETCPTCGTNLVGIESLVKTILKKRITTEAIRILIVVCIGIVFAPTIKTMYYSLFAGIIFCISYVALTSLFMKSEYFHQMKKLLRKDFRKIQAGIQFDSDLAKADVKEERLAAAYEKLREIGDFISTDRMKVRRVTVLNDIALRSDMELEVEGLIPSSYDKDFVKYALEVLKINRTLITKKCIAYFIHYRDAIVIDFGMDSLVAVAGTVLRMKLYILEFSTFIEEFLDYFPKERVLRLCSIIHANPEVEWGSLKEKTMRVVAKRYHYDPDFKRFTIERERVISHV
;
A
#
# COMPACT_ATOMS: atom_id res chain seq x y z
N MET A 1 18.20 2.39 -23.42
CA MET A 1 18.74 1.25 -22.66
C MET A 1 17.73 0.11 -22.73
N ALA A 2 18.19 -1.13 -22.93
CA ALA A 2 17.30 -2.29 -22.94
C ALA A 2 16.78 -2.53 -21.52
N LYS A 3 15.47 -2.78 -21.37
CA LYS A 3 14.85 -3.03 -20.07
C LYS A 3 15.34 -4.37 -19.50
N GLN A 4 15.62 -4.41 -18.20
CA GLN A 4 16.11 -5.62 -17.55
C GLN A 4 14.95 -6.56 -17.23
N ALA A 5 15.03 -7.82 -17.68
CA ALA A 5 14.08 -8.85 -17.29
C ALA A 5 14.41 -9.32 -15.86
N VAL A 6 13.45 -9.17 -14.95
CA VAL A 6 13.64 -9.41 -13.52
C VAL A 6 12.46 -10.21 -12.96
N GLN A 7 12.68 -10.99 -11.90
CA GLN A 7 11.61 -11.59 -11.11
C GLN A 7 11.48 -10.87 -9.76
N LEU A 8 10.30 -10.31 -9.49
CA LEU A 8 10.00 -9.67 -8.22
C LEU A 8 9.39 -10.68 -7.26
N SER A 9 9.85 -10.71 -6.02
CA SER A 9 9.27 -11.56 -4.97
C SER A 9 7.87 -11.08 -4.58
N LYS A 10 7.02 -12.03 -4.15
CA LYS A 10 5.68 -11.72 -3.62
C LYS A 10 5.76 -10.84 -2.37
N LYS A 11 4.81 -9.92 -2.22
CA LYS A 11 4.74 -9.00 -1.07
C LYS A 11 4.22 -9.74 0.16
N LYS A 12 5.00 -9.75 1.25
CA LYS A 12 4.54 -10.26 2.55
C LYS A 12 3.56 -9.25 3.14
N ARG A 13 2.28 -9.62 3.17
CA ARG A 13 1.21 -8.80 3.77
C ARG A 13 1.28 -8.93 5.30
N THR A 14 1.45 -7.81 5.98
CA THR A 14 1.43 -7.72 7.45
C THR A 14 0.24 -6.90 7.89
N LYS A 15 -0.37 -7.24 9.03
CA LYS A 15 -1.53 -6.49 9.56
C LYS A 15 -1.12 -5.11 10.04
N TYR A 16 0.09 -4.98 10.58
CA TYR A 16 0.63 -3.71 11.07
C TYR A 16 2.05 -3.49 10.55
N CYS A 17 2.41 -2.23 10.24
CA CYS A 17 3.73 -1.90 9.71
C CYS A 17 4.86 -2.27 10.68
N PHE A 18 4.67 -2.09 12.00
CA PHE A 18 5.69 -2.40 13.01
C PHE A 18 6.15 -3.88 12.99
N GLN A 19 5.37 -4.79 12.41
CA GLN A 19 5.73 -6.22 12.30
C GLN A 19 6.89 -6.45 11.34
N LYS A 20 7.10 -5.53 10.39
CA LYS A 20 8.24 -5.57 9.46
C LYS A 20 9.51 -5.00 10.07
N LEU A 21 9.39 -4.25 11.16
CA LEU A 21 10.52 -3.58 11.78
C LEU A 21 11.32 -4.59 12.62
N LYS A 22 12.60 -4.71 12.31
CA LYS A 22 13.55 -5.58 13.01
C LYS A 22 14.71 -4.76 13.55
N MET A 23 15.39 -5.29 14.57
CA MET A 23 16.55 -4.64 15.20
C MET A 23 17.71 -5.62 15.35
N CYS A 24 18.91 -5.17 15.00
CA CYS A 24 20.13 -5.90 15.30
C CYS A 24 20.54 -5.64 16.76
N LYS A 25 20.70 -6.70 17.57
CA LYS A 25 21.14 -6.56 18.97
C LYS A 25 22.58 -6.06 19.10
N LYS A 26 23.46 -6.41 18.17
CA LYS A 26 24.89 -6.03 18.19
C LYS A 26 25.10 -4.58 17.75
N CYS A 27 24.52 -4.20 16.61
CA CYS A 27 24.65 -2.84 16.07
C CYS A 27 23.63 -1.84 16.64
N ASN A 28 22.61 -2.30 17.37
CA ASN A 28 21.48 -1.50 17.82
C ASN A 28 20.78 -0.69 16.71
N ARG A 29 20.80 -1.23 15.48
CA ARG A 29 20.25 -0.61 14.27
C ARG A 29 18.94 -1.28 13.90
N TYR A 30 17.98 -0.49 13.45
CA TYR A 30 16.73 -0.96 12.91
C TYR A 30 16.81 -1.15 11.39
N SER A 31 16.07 -2.13 10.88
CA SER A 31 15.91 -2.34 9.44
C SER A 31 14.48 -2.80 9.16
N VAL A 32 13.98 -2.40 7.99
CA VAL A 32 12.65 -2.80 7.46
C VAL A 32 12.77 -3.81 6.31
N LEU A 33 14.00 -4.15 5.92
CA LEU A 33 14.27 -5.02 4.79
C LEU A 33 13.85 -6.47 5.06
N LYS A 34 13.64 -7.23 3.97
CA LYS A 34 13.24 -8.64 4.04
C LYS A 34 14.30 -9.51 4.69
N ASP A 35 15.57 -9.17 4.51
CA ASP A 35 16.72 -9.93 4.99
C ASP A 35 16.64 -10.20 6.50
N GLU A 36 17.09 -11.39 6.90
CA GLU A 36 17.14 -11.79 8.31
C GLU A 36 18.46 -11.43 8.97
N THR A 37 19.50 -11.15 8.19
CA THR A 37 20.84 -10.83 8.67
C THR A 37 21.13 -9.35 8.58
N CYS A 38 21.85 -8.82 9.56
CA CYS A 38 22.30 -7.43 9.53
C CYS A 38 23.40 -7.25 8.46
N PRO A 39 23.26 -6.30 7.52
CA PRO A 39 24.25 -6.08 6.45
C PRO A 39 25.60 -5.56 6.97
N THR A 40 25.68 -5.07 8.20
CA THR A 40 26.91 -4.53 8.79
C THR A 40 27.69 -5.55 9.63
N CYS A 41 26.99 -6.43 10.36
CA CYS A 41 27.65 -7.34 11.31
C CYS A 41 27.30 -8.82 11.14
N GLY A 42 26.45 -9.16 10.16
CA GLY A 42 26.02 -10.53 9.87
C GLY A 42 25.11 -11.18 10.93
N THR A 43 24.88 -10.54 12.07
CA THR A 43 24.02 -11.11 13.13
C THR A 43 22.54 -11.04 12.75
N ASN A 44 21.77 -12.04 13.19
CA ASN A 44 20.33 -12.11 12.97
C ASN A 44 19.59 -10.91 13.55
N LEU A 45 18.69 -10.36 12.73
CA LEU A 45 17.78 -9.29 13.06
C LEU A 45 16.58 -9.85 13.84
N VAL A 46 16.27 -9.18 14.95
CA VAL A 46 15.21 -9.62 15.85
C VAL A 46 13.99 -8.71 15.67
N GLY A 47 12.84 -9.30 15.35
CA GLY A 47 11.60 -8.55 15.18
C GLY A 47 11.17 -7.84 16.47
N ILE A 48 10.62 -6.63 16.35
CA ILE A 48 10.28 -5.82 17.54
C ILE A 48 9.29 -6.53 18.47
N GLU A 49 8.34 -7.30 17.93
CA GLU A 49 7.38 -8.04 18.76
C GLU A 49 8.08 -8.96 19.77
N SER A 50 9.13 -9.66 19.32
CA SER A 50 9.90 -10.55 20.19
C SER A 50 10.75 -9.78 21.22
N LEU A 51 11.21 -8.57 20.87
CA LEU A 51 11.90 -7.68 21.82
C LEU A 51 10.95 -7.22 22.91
N VAL A 52 9.75 -6.76 22.54
CA VAL A 52 8.74 -6.32 23.51
C VAL A 52 8.30 -7.47 24.42
N LYS A 53 8.06 -8.67 23.86
CA LYS A 53 7.77 -9.87 24.66
C LYS A 53 8.89 -10.20 25.65
N THR A 54 10.15 -10.07 25.22
CA THR A 54 11.32 -10.29 26.08
C THR A 54 11.40 -9.24 27.20
N ILE A 55 11.14 -7.97 26.89
CA ILE A 55 11.12 -6.87 27.87
C ILE A 55 10.01 -7.10 28.90
N LEU A 56 8.80 -7.47 28.47
CA LEU A 56 7.68 -7.78 29.37
C LEU A 56 7.98 -8.96 30.27
N LYS A 57 8.48 -10.08 29.70
CA LYS A 57 8.84 -11.26 30.48
C LYS A 57 9.88 -10.92 31.55
N LYS A 58 10.93 -10.17 31.17
CA LYS A 58 11.95 -9.70 32.12
C LYS A 58 11.38 -8.79 33.20
N ARG A 59 10.47 -7.88 32.85
CA ARG A 59 9.82 -7.00 33.83
C ARG A 59 9.03 -7.81 34.85
N ILE A 60 8.19 -8.75 34.41
CA ILE A 60 7.39 -9.60 35.29
C ILE A 60 8.28 -10.43 36.19
N THR A 61 9.33 -11.05 35.64
CA THR A 61 10.28 -11.84 36.47
C THR A 61 10.98 -10.98 37.50
N THR A 62 11.41 -9.76 37.13
CA THR A 62 12.10 -8.86 38.07
C THR A 62 11.16 -8.33 39.15
N GLU A 63 9.92 -7.98 38.81
CA GLU A 63 8.92 -7.54 39.79
C GLU A 63 8.52 -8.70 40.73
N ALA A 64 8.35 -9.92 40.20
CA ALA A 64 8.08 -11.11 41.02
C ALA A 64 9.24 -11.45 41.99
N ILE A 65 10.49 -11.36 41.51
CA ILE A 65 11.68 -11.54 42.37
C ILE A 65 11.72 -10.50 43.48
N ARG A 66 11.39 -9.23 43.20
CA ARG A 66 11.31 -8.17 44.23
C ARG A 66 10.24 -8.47 45.28
N ILE A 67 9.07 -8.96 44.87
CA ILE A 67 8.02 -9.39 45.79
C ILE A 67 8.54 -10.52 46.69
N LEU A 68 9.18 -11.55 46.11
CA LEU A 68 9.74 -12.67 46.86
C LEU A 68 10.81 -12.22 47.87
N ILE A 69 11.69 -11.28 47.50
CA ILE A 69 12.68 -10.70 48.41
C ILE A 69 12.00 -10.05 49.63
N VAL A 70 10.94 -9.27 49.41
CA VAL A 70 10.17 -8.63 50.50
C VAL A 70 9.53 -9.68 51.42
N VAL A 71 8.97 -10.75 50.84
CA VAL A 71 8.41 -11.87 51.61
C VAL A 71 9.48 -12.57 52.44
N CYS A 72 10.66 -12.84 51.88
CA CYS A 72 11.78 -13.43 52.60
C CYS A 72 12.24 -12.55 53.77
N ILE A 73 12.32 -11.23 53.58
CA ILE A 73 12.64 -10.29 54.66
C ILE A 73 11.58 -10.36 55.77
N GLY A 74 10.30 -10.36 55.42
CA GLY A 74 9.21 -10.50 56.39
C GLY A 74 9.24 -11.80 57.19
N ILE A 75 9.72 -12.89 56.59
CA ILE A 75 9.93 -14.18 57.28
C ILE A 75 11.08 -14.09 58.29
N VAL A 76 12.21 -13.47 57.91
CA VAL A 76 13.39 -13.35 58.79
C VAL A 76 13.10 -12.50 60.04
N PHE A 77 12.26 -11.47 59.91
CA PHE A 77 11.89 -10.59 61.04
C PHE A 77 10.64 -11.05 61.82
N ALA A 78 10.10 -12.23 61.54
CA ALA A 78 8.90 -12.72 62.21
C ALA A 78 9.20 -13.17 63.66
N PRO A 79 8.54 -12.60 64.68
CA PRO A 79 8.84 -12.90 66.09
C PRO A 79 8.28 -14.26 66.55
N THR A 80 7.30 -14.83 65.85
CA THR A 80 6.67 -16.11 66.21
C THR A 80 6.46 -17.03 65.00
N ILE A 81 6.44 -18.33 65.25
CA ILE A 81 6.17 -19.36 64.22
C ILE A 81 4.81 -19.09 63.53
N LYS A 82 3.78 -18.67 64.28
CA LYS A 82 2.47 -18.32 63.71
C LYS A 82 2.56 -17.14 62.73
N THR A 83 3.28 -16.07 63.11
CA THR A 83 3.49 -14.91 62.22
C THR A 83 4.31 -15.27 60.97
N MET A 84 5.21 -16.24 61.07
CA MET A 84 5.97 -16.76 59.93
C MET A 84 5.07 -17.45 58.89
N TYR A 85 4.13 -18.28 59.33
CA TYR A 85 3.18 -18.92 58.42
C TYR A 85 2.26 -17.89 57.75
N TYR A 86 1.76 -16.91 58.51
CA TYR A 86 0.93 -15.85 57.92
C TYR A 86 1.67 -15.02 56.86
N SER A 87 2.94 -14.68 57.08
CA SER A 87 3.74 -13.93 56.10
C SER A 87 4.02 -14.76 54.83
N LEU A 88 4.28 -16.05 54.98
CA LEU A 88 4.47 -16.97 53.85
C LEU A 88 3.19 -17.11 53.00
N PHE A 89 2.05 -17.42 53.63
CA PHE A 89 0.78 -17.57 52.91
C PHE A 89 0.35 -16.26 52.25
N ALA A 90 0.44 -15.13 52.95
CA ALA A 90 0.13 -13.82 52.38
C ALA A 90 1.04 -13.49 51.19
N GLY A 91 2.34 -13.79 51.29
CA GLY A 91 3.31 -13.59 50.22
C GLY A 91 3.01 -14.43 48.98
N ILE A 92 2.65 -15.71 49.15
CA ILE A 92 2.28 -16.61 48.05
C ILE A 92 1.00 -16.12 47.37
N ILE A 93 -0.04 -15.80 48.15
CA ILE A 93 -1.31 -15.29 47.61
C ILE A 93 -1.08 -13.99 46.84
N PHE A 94 -0.27 -13.08 47.37
CA PHE A 94 0.07 -11.82 46.72
C PHE A 94 0.86 -12.04 45.41
N CYS A 95 1.79 -12.99 45.39
CA CYS A 95 2.56 -13.32 44.19
C CYS A 95 1.66 -13.92 43.10
N ILE A 96 0.78 -14.87 43.46
CA ILE A 96 -0.17 -15.49 42.53
C ILE A 96 -1.15 -14.44 41.99
N SER A 97 -1.72 -13.60 42.85
CA SER A 97 -2.67 -12.57 42.44
C SER A 97 -2.02 -11.53 41.53
N TYR A 98 -0.78 -11.12 41.82
CA TYR A 98 0.01 -10.24 40.96
C TYR A 98 0.25 -10.85 39.56
N VAL A 99 0.66 -12.13 39.48
CA VAL A 99 0.88 -12.81 38.20
C VAL A 99 -0.44 -12.95 37.43
N ALA A 100 -1.54 -13.31 38.11
CA ALA A 100 -2.86 -13.45 37.51
C ALA A 100 -3.37 -12.11 36.94
N LEU A 101 -3.33 -11.03 37.74
CA LEU A 101 -3.71 -9.69 37.29
C LEU A 101 -2.85 -9.23 36.12
N THR A 102 -1.53 -9.40 36.21
CA THR A 102 -0.62 -9.00 35.14
C THR A 102 -0.91 -9.80 33.86
N SER A 103 -1.17 -11.10 33.97
CA SER A 103 -1.53 -11.96 32.83
C SER A 103 -2.80 -11.48 32.10
N LEU A 104 -3.80 -11.02 32.86
CA LEU A 104 -5.05 -10.48 32.34
C LEU A 104 -4.81 -9.17 31.56
N PHE A 105 -3.92 -8.32 32.06
CA PHE A 105 -3.56 -7.05 31.41
C PHE A 105 -2.40 -7.13 30.41
N MET A 106 -1.84 -8.32 30.14
CA MET A 106 -0.68 -8.50 29.25
C MET A 106 -0.86 -7.90 27.86
N LYS A 107 -2.06 -8.02 27.29
CA LYS A 107 -2.35 -7.50 25.95
C LYS A 107 -2.27 -5.97 25.94
N SER A 108 -2.75 -5.31 26.99
CA SER A 108 -2.71 -3.85 27.12
C SER A 108 -1.28 -3.35 27.36
N GLU A 109 -0.58 -3.96 28.32
CA GLU A 109 0.82 -3.66 28.62
C GLU A 109 1.72 -3.87 27.40
N TYR A 110 1.44 -4.88 26.58
CA TYR A 110 2.16 -5.10 25.32
C TYR A 110 2.13 -3.90 24.39
N PHE A 111 0.95 -3.37 24.09
CA PHE A 111 0.84 -2.19 23.22
C PHE A 111 1.42 -0.94 23.86
N HIS A 112 1.30 -0.80 25.18
CA HIS A 112 1.91 0.31 25.91
C HIS A 112 3.44 0.29 25.82
N GLN A 113 4.07 -0.85 26.12
CA GLN A 113 5.53 -1.01 26.03
C GLN A 113 6.03 -0.89 24.59
N MET A 114 5.30 -1.44 23.63
CA MET A 114 5.59 -1.28 22.20
C MET A 114 5.64 0.21 21.83
N LYS A 115 4.62 0.97 22.18
CA LYS A 115 4.54 2.42 21.91
C LYS A 115 5.67 3.18 22.59
N LYS A 116 6.01 2.83 23.84
CA LYS A 116 7.11 3.44 24.58
C LYS A 116 8.47 3.18 23.92
N LEU A 117 8.73 1.94 23.49
CA LEU A 117 9.95 1.55 22.79
C LEU A 117 10.10 2.30 21.46
N LEU A 118 9.04 2.29 20.63
CA LEU A 118 9.05 2.97 19.33
C LEU A 118 9.27 4.48 19.45
N ARG A 119 8.70 5.12 20.47
CA ARG A 119 8.95 6.55 20.75
C ARG A 119 10.38 6.81 21.19
N LYS A 120 10.90 5.98 22.10
CA LYS A 120 12.26 6.11 22.62
C LYS A 120 13.30 5.95 21.52
N ASP A 121 13.11 4.97 20.64
CA ASP A 121 14.06 4.65 19.58
C ASP A 121 13.71 5.28 18.22
N PHE A 122 12.78 6.25 18.17
CA PHE A 122 12.33 6.88 16.93
C PHE A 122 13.48 7.38 16.04
N ARG A 123 14.47 8.08 16.62
CA ARG A 123 15.64 8.58 15.89
C ARG A 123 16.50 7.45 15.32
N LYS A 124 16.63 6.32 16.04
CA LYS A 124 17.38 5.15 15.57
C LYS A 124 16.63 4.44 14.45
N ILE A 125 15.31 4.39 14.53
CA ILE A 125 14.45 3.85 13.46
C ILE A 125 14.62 4.69 12.20
N GLN A 126 14.55 6.02 12.32
CA GLN A 126 14.78 6.94 11.21
C GLN A 126 16.16 6.76 10.58
N ALA A 127 17.23 6.68 11.39
CA ALA A 127 18.58 6.43 10.90
C ALA A 127 18.72 5.05 10.23
N GLY A 128 18.05 4.03 10.75
CA GLY A 128 18.00 2.69 10.16
C GLY A 128 17.33 2.68 8.79
N ILE A 129 16.18 3.34 8.65
CA ILE A 129 15.47 3.46 7.36
C ILE A 129 16.28 4.28 6.36
N GLN A 130 16.97 5.34 6.82
CA GLN A 130 17.87 6.11 5.95
C GLN A 130 19.00 5.23 5.42
N PHE A 131 19.62 4.42 6.28
CA PHE A 131 20.63 3.45 5.87
C PHE A 131 20.09 2.41 4.88
N ASP A 132 18.90 1.85 5.12
CA ASP A 132 18.24 0.94 4.18
C ASP A 132 17.97 1.62 2.82
N SER A 133 17.62 2.91 2.82
CA SER A 133 17.47 3.70 1.60
C SER A 133 18.78 3.90 0.86
N ASP A 134 19.90 4.07 1.56
CA ASP A 134 21.21 4.23 0.94
C ASP A 134 21.73 2.90 0.36
N LEU A 135 21.42 1.76 1.00
CA LEU A 135 21.62 0.44 0.42
C LEU A 135 20.85 0.26 -0.89
N ALA A 136 19.58 0.68 -0.92
CA ALA A 136 18.79 0.60 -2.15
C ALA A 136 19.38 1.46 -3.28
N LYS A 137 19.95 2.64 -2.98
CA LYS A 137 20.65 3.47 -3.97
C LYS A 137 21.92 2.80 -4.48
N ALA A 138 22.67 2.13 -3.60
CA ALA A 138 23.86 1.38 -4.01
C ALA A 138 23.49 0.27 -4.99
N ASP A 139 22.41 -0.47 -4.71
CA ASP A 139 21.91 -1.51 -5.64
C ASP A 139 21.52 -0.95 -7.01
N VAL A 140 20.92 0.25 -7.09
CA VAL A 140 20.62 0.90 -8.37
C VAL A 140 21.91 1.20 -9.15
N LYS A 141 22.94 1.71 -8.46
CA LYS A 141 24.24 2.02 -9.09
C LYS A 141 24.96 0.77 -9.59
N GLU A 142 24.74 -0.36 -8.95
CA GLU A 142 25.31 -1.66 -9.32
C GLU A 142 24.42 -2.45 -10.30
N GLU A 143 23.42 -1.82 -10.92
CA GLU A 143 22.47 -2.44 -11.86
C GLU A 143 21.67 -3.64 -11.27
N ARG A 144 21.59 -3.72 -9.94
CA ARG A 144 20.80 -4.71 -9.20
C ARG A 144 19.37 -4.19 -9.00
N LEU A 145 18.69 -3.85 -10.10
CA LEU A 145 17.39 -3.16 -10.09
C LEU A 145 16.30 -3.92 -9.32
N ALA A 146 16.29 -5.25 -9.41
CA ALA A 146 15.40 -6.14 -8.66
C ALA A 146 15.50 -5.90 -7.15
N ALA A 147 16.71 -6.01 -6.63
CA ALA A 147 17.01 -5.88 -5.22
C ALA A 147 16.75 -4.45 -4.74
N ALA A 148 17.12 -3.45 -5.56
CA ALA A 148 16.84 -2.05 -5.29
C ALA A 148 15.34 -1.80 -5.14
N TYR A 149 14.52 -2.24 -6.10
CA TYR A 149 13.08 -2.05 -6.06
C TYR A 149 12.45 -2.74 -4.85
N GLU A 150 12.88 -3.96 -4.53
CA GLU A 150 12.36 -4.67 -3.36
C GLU A 150 12.65 -3.94 -2.04
N LYS A 151 13.88 -3.43 -1.87
CA LYS A 151 14.23 -2.61 -0.70
C LYS A 151 13.37 -1.34 -0.64
N LEU A 152 13.22 -0.63 -1.77
CA LEU A 152 12.38 0.56 -1.84
C LEU A 152 10.89 0.26 -1.57
N ARG A 153 10.40 -0.90 -2.01
CA ARG A 153 9.02 -1.34 -1.76
C ARG A 153 8.77 -1.59 -0.27
N GLU A 154 9.70 -2.24 0.44
CA GLU A 154 9.56 -2.45 1.88
C GLU A 154 9.66 -1.12 2.66
N ILE A 155 10.55 -0.21 2.26
CA ILE A 155 10.63 1.14 2.84
C ILE A 155 9.34 1.93 2.59
N GLY A 156 8.75 1.81 1.38
CA GLY A 156 7.52 2.48 0.99
C GLY A 156 6.30 2.12 1.85
N ASP A 157 6.28 0.93 2.46
CA ASP A 157 5.24 0.53 3.40
C ASP A 157 5.32 1.27 4.75
N PHE A 158 6.45 1.92 5.04
CA PHE A 158 6.65 2.78 6.21
C PHE A 158 6.61 4.27 5.88
N ILE A 159 7.15 4.66 4.73
CA ILE A 159 7.33 6.07 4.33
C ILE A 159 6.67 6.29 2.96
N SER A 160 5.48 6.89 2.97
CA SER A 160 4.73 7.26 1.77
C SER A 160 4.98 8.73 1.39
N THR A 161 6.25 9.09 1.20
CA THR A 161 6.62 10.42 0.69
C THR A 161 6.76 10.38 -0.84
N ASP A 162 6.48 11.50 -1.50
CA ASP A 162 6.58 11.57 -2.96
C ASP A 162 7.98 11.25 -3.48
N ARG A 163 9.02 11.67 -2.76
CA ARG A 163 10.41 11.29 -3.06
C ARG A 163 10.59 9.77 -3.11
N MET A 164 9.91 9.03 -2.25
CA MET A 164 9.97 7.57 -2.28
C MET A 164 9.16 6.97 -3.41
N LYS A 165 7.98 7.54 -3.71
CA LYS A 165 7.17 7.11 -4.85
C LYS A 165 7.92 7.28 -6.17
N VAL A 166 8.48 8.48 -6.41
CA VAL A 166 9.27 8.80 -7.60
C VAL A 166 10.46 7.84 -7.75
N ARG A 167 11.25 7.63 -6.69
CA ARG A 167 12.38 6.68 -6.73
C ARG A 167 11.96 5.26 -7.11
N ARG A 168 10.84 4.78 -6.59
CA ARG A 168 10.31 3.44 -6.90
C ARG A 168 9.90 3.36 -8.37
N VAL A 169 9.24 4.39 -8.86
CA VAL A 169 8.81 4.51 -10.26
C VAL A 169 10.02 4.56 -11.20
N THR A 170 11.04 5.36 -10.89
CA THR A 170 12.26 5.43 -11.71
C THR A 170 12.89 4.04 -11.89
N VAL A 171 13.03 3.26 -10.81
CA VAL A 171 13.57 1.89 -10.91
C VAL A 171 12.62 0.97 -11.71
N LEU A 172 11.30 1.12 -11.56
CA LEU A 172 10.33 0.32 -12.31
C LEU A 172 10.36 0.60 -13.81
N ASN A 173 10.61 1.84 -14.23
CA ASN A 173 10.71 2.22 -15.64
C ASN A 173 11.89 1.56 -16.36
N ASP A 174 12.93 1.15 -15.62
CA ASP A 174 14.10 0.45 -16.15
C ASP A 174 13.94 -1.08 -16.16
N ILE A 175 12.91 -1.60 -15.48
CA ILE A 175 12.56 -3.03 -15.44
C ILE A 175 11.57 -3.37 -16.56
N ALA A 176 11.74 -4.54 -17.18
CA ALA A 176 10.77 -5.08 -18.13
C ALA A 176 9.53 -5.57 -17.37
N LEU A 177 8.50 -4.73 -17.31
CA LEU A 177 7.23 -5.03 -16.65
C LEU A 177 6.50 -6.18 -17.36
N ARG A 178 5.93 -7.10 -16.57
CA ARG A 178 5.16 -8.25 -17.06
C ARG A 178 3.87 -8.44 -16.27
N SER A 179 2.92 -9.18 -16.84
CA SER A 179 1.61 -9.44 -16.23
C SER A 179 1.67 -10.37 -15.00
N ASP A 180 2.71 -11.18 -14.86
CA ASP A 180 2.94 -12.07 -13.70
C ASP A 180 3.43 -11.32 -12.45
N MET A 181 3.83 -10.06 -12.60
CA MET A 181 4.36 -9.25 -11.51
C MET A 181 3.25 -8.63 -10.65
N GLU A 182 3.51 -8.47 -9.35
CA GLU A 182 2.66 -7.70 -8.45
C GLU A 182 2.86 -6.18 -8.68
N LEU A 183 2.29 -5.67 -9.78
CA LEU A 183 2.30 -4.26 -10.13
C LEU A 183 1.31 -3.46 -9.26
N GLU A 184 1.72 -2.27 -8.83
CA GLU A 184 0.86 -1.32 -8.13
C GLU A 184 0.97 0.07 -8.76
N VAL A 185 -0.16 0.78 -8.86
CA VAL A 185 -0.20 2.15 -9.41
C VAL A 185 -0.65 3.14 -8.34
N GLU A 186 -1.72 2.83 -7.61
CA GLU A 186 -2.33 3.76 -6.65
C GLU A 186 -1.36 4.23 -5.56
N GLY A 187 -0.54 3.33 -5.01
CA GLY A 187 0.46 3.67 -3.99
C GLY A 187 1.65 4.49 -4.50
N LEU A 188 1.79 4.62 -5.83
CA LEU A 188 2.88 5.33 -6.49
C LEU A 188 2.46 6.69 -7.04
N ILE A 189 1.20 7.09 -6.91
CA ILE A 189 0.70 8.39 -7.39
C ILE A 189 1.37 9.52 -6.58
N PRO A 190 2.21 10.36 -7.20
CA PRO A 190 2.79 11.52 -6.53
C PRO A 190 1.76 12.65 -6.37
N SER A 191 2.01 13.59 -5.47
CA SER A 191 1.13 14.75 -5.28
C SER A 191 1.35 15.84 -6.32
N SER A 192 2.53 15.88 -6.97
CA SER A 192 2.84 16.79 -8.08
C SER A 192 2.91 16.04 -9.42
N TYR A 193 2.94 16.79 -10.53
CA TYR A 193 3.26 16.22 -11.83
C TYR A 193 4.63 15.53 -11.80
N ASP A 194 4.69 14.30 -12.30
CA ASP A 194 5.92 13.51 -12.43
C ASP A 194 5.88 12.70 -13.72
N LYS A 195 6.83 12.99 -14.62
CA LYS A 195 6.90 12.37 -15.94
C LYS A 195 7.17 10.87 -15.86
N ASP A 196 8.01 10.44 -14.93
CA ASP A 196 8.34 9.04 -14.73
C ASP A 196 7.11 8.23 -14.30
N PHE A 197 6.27 8.80 -13.43
CA PHE A 197 5.02 8.16 -13.00
C PHE A 197 4.06 7.97 -14.15
N VAL A 198 3.88 9.00 -15.00
CA VAL A 198 2.99 8.91 -16.17
C VAL A 198 3.49 7.84 -17.14
N LYS A 199 4.80 7.81 -17.42
CA LYS A 199 5.43 6.77 -18.24
C LYS A 199 5.12 5.37 -17.70
N TYR A 200 5.35 5.15 -16.40
CA TYR A 200 5.08 3.88 -15.74
C TYR A 200 3.58 3.51 -15.80
N ALA A 201 2.68 4.44 -15.48
CA ALA A 201 1.25 4.19 -15.49
C ALA A 201 0.72 3.83 -16.88
N LEU A 202 1.23 4.47 -17.94
CA LEU A 202 0.88 4.13 -19.33
C LEU A 202 1.40 2.76 -19.76
N GLU A 203 2.55 2.32 -19.26
CA GLU A 203 3.04 0.96 -19.49
C GLU A 203 2.20 -0.08 -18.75
N VAL A 204 1.88 0.17 -17.47
CA VAL A 204 0.99 -0.70 -16.70
C VAL A 204 -0.39 -0.78 -17.34
N LEU A 205 -0.89 0.32 -17.89
CA LEU A 205 -2.17 0.37 -18.60
C LEU A 205 -2.22 -0.61 -19.80
N LYS A 206 -1.09 -0.79 -20.51
CA LYS A 206 -1.00 -1.75 -21.63
C LYS A 206 -1.04 -3.20 -21.14
N ILE A 207 -0.44 -3.48 -19.97
CA ILE A 207 -0.35 -4.83 -19.40
C ILE A 207 -1.63 -5.22 -18.69
N ASN A 208 -2.08 -4.39 -17.73
CA ASN A 208 -3.26 -4.63 -16.93
C ASN A 208 -4.00 -3.33 -16.63
N ARG A 209 -5.07 -3.11 -17.40
CA ARG A 209 -5.94 -1.96 -17.25
C ARG A 209 -6.57 -1.89 -15.84
N THR A 210 -6.80 -3.00 -15.12
CA THR A 210 -7.52 -3.04 -13.81
C THR A 210 -6.78 -2.33 -12.70
N LEU A 211 -5.49 -2.10 -12.86
CA LEU A 211 -4.68 -1.37 -11.91
C LEU A 211 -4.87 0.16 -12.00
N ILE A 212 -5.47 0.65 -13.08
CA ILE A 212 -5.81 2.07 -13.22
C ILE A 212 -7.09 2.37 -12.43
N THR A 213 -6.88 2.98 -11.25
CA THR A 213 -7.93 3.33 -10.31
C THR A 213 -8.47 4.74 -10.54
N LYS A 214 -9.59 5.06 -9.88
CA LYS A 214 -10.19 6.41 -9.83
C LYS A 214 -9.15 7.52 -9.53
N LYS A 215 -8.27 7.32 -8.54
CA LYS A 215 -7.24 8.31 -8.19
C LYS A 215 -6.23 8.51 -9.32
N CYS A 216 -5.87 7.44 -10.01
CA CYS A 216 -5.00 7.52 -11.17
C CYS A 216 -5.68 8.32 -12.29
N ILE A 217 -6.94 8.04 -12.60
CA ILE A 217 -7.69 8.80 -13.62
C ILE A 217 -7.77 10.29 -13.25
N ALA A 218 -8.10 10.61 -12.00
CA ALA A 218 -8.14 11.99 -11.51
C ALA A 218 -6.78 12.70 -11.64
N TYR A 219 -5.67 12.01 -11.40
CA TYR A 219 -4.32 12.53 -11.61
C TYR A 219 -4.08 12.89 -13.09
N PHE A 220 -4.46 12.01 -14.02
CA PHE A 220 -4.33 12.27 -15.46
C PHE A 220 -5.19 13.46 -15.92
N ILE A 221 -6.39 13.62 -15.37
CA ILE A 221 -7.26 14.76 -15.66
C ILE A 221 -6.66 16.06 -15.11
N HIS A 222 -6.16 16.03 -13.87
CA HIS A 222 -5.61 17.20 -13.21
C HIS A 222 -4.36 17.74 -13.91
N TYR A 223 -3.48 16.85 -14.39
CA TYR A 223 -2.24 17.22 -15.09
C TYR A 223 -2.32 17.04 -16.61
N ARG A 224 -3.53 17.07 -17.20
CA ARG A 224 -3.74 16.75 -18.62
C ARG A 224 -2.85 17.56 -19.56
N ASP A 225 -2.69 18.86 -19.31
CA ASP A 225 -1.96 19.75 -20.23
C ASP A 225 -0.47 19.38 -20.27
N ALA A 226 0.13 19.10 -19.11
CA ALA A 226 1.51 18.63 -19.01
C ALA A 226 1.69 17.23 -19.64
N ILE A 227 0.71 16.33 -19.44
CA ILE A 227 0.73 14.99 -20.01
C ILE A 227 0.68 15.03 -21.53
N VAL A 228 -0.14 15.91 -22.12
CA VAL A 228 -0.24 16.06 -23.58
C VAL A 228 1.08 16.56 -24.18
N ILE A 229 1.76 17.48 -23.50
CA ILE A 229 3.08 17.97 -23.95
C ILE A 229 4.11 16.84 -23.96
N ASP A 230 4.13 16.00 -22.93
CA ASP A 230 5.16 14.96 -22.77
C ASP A 230 4.87 13.64 -23.49
N PHE A 231 3.59 13.25 -23.61
CA PHE A 231 3.15 11.93 -24.08
C PHE A 231 2.09 11.97 -25.20
N GLY A 232 1.62 13.15 -25.59
CA GLY A 232 0.61 13.33 -26.62
C GLY A 232 -0.81 13.00 -26.15
N MET A 233 -1.80 13.37 -26.98
CA MET A 233 -3.23 13.17 -26.69
C MET A 233 -3.63 11.68 -26.59
N ASP A 234 -2.95 10.79 -27.31
CA ASP A 234 -3.24 9.35 -27.31
C ASP A 234 -3.13 8.73 -25.91
N SER A 235 -2.26 9.30 -25.06
CA SER A 235 -2.13 8.87 -23.66
C SER A 235 -3.43 9.09 -22.87
N LEU A 236 -4.08 10.25 -23.04
CA LEU A 236 -5.36 10.57 -22.42
C LEU A 236 -6.50 9.77 -23.02
N VAL A 237 -6.50 9.54 -24.33
CA VAL A 237 -7.48 8.66 -25.00
C VAL A 237 -7.41 7.24 -24.42
N ALA A 238 -6.21 6.70 -24.20
CA ALA A 238 -6.03 5.37 -23.63
C ALA A 238 -6.56 5.27 -22.19
N VAL A 239 -6.32 6.32 -21.37
CA VAL A 239 -6.85 6.41 -20.00
C VAL A 239 -8.36 6.58 -20.00
N ALA A 240 -8.91 7.45 -20.83
CA ALA A 240 -10.35 7.66 -20.99
C ALA A 240 -11.06 6.36 -21.42
N GLY A 241 -10.48 5.60 -22.36
CA GLY A 241 -10.99 4.28 -22.74
C GLY A 241 -10.99 3.25 -21.59
N THR A 242 -10.22 3.49 -20.52
CA THR A 242 -10.15 2.63 -19.34
C THR A 242 -11.24 2.94 -18.32
N VAL A 243 -11.76 4.17 -18.34
CA VAL A 243 -12.92 4.61 -17.55
C VAL A 243 -14.17 3.80 -17.91
N LEU A 244 -14.34 3.46 -19.19
CA LEU A 244 -15.50 2.75 -19.75
C LEU A 244 -15.74 1.33 -19.21
N ARG A 245 -14.91 0.86 -18.29
CA ARG A 245 -15.01 -0.50 -17.75
C ARG A 245 -16.08 -0.64 -16.69
N MET A 246 -16.37 0.43 -15.94
CA MET A 246 -17.28 0.41 -14.80
C MET A 246 -18.30 1.55 -14.90
N LYS A 247 -19.58 1.25 -14.68
CA LYS A 247 -20.68 2.24 -14.69
C LYS A 247 -20.38 3.45 -13.80
N LEU A 248 -19.92 3.21 -12.57
CA LEU A 248 -19.62 4.29 -11.61
C LEU A 248 -18.51 5.23 -12.10
N TYR A 249 -17.51 4.70 -12.81
CA TYR A 249 -16.42 5.53 -13.34
C TYR A 249 -16.90 6.35 -14.54
N ILE A 250 -17.79 5.79 -15.36
CA ILE A 250 -18.38 6.52 -16.50
C ILE A 250 -19.17 7.73 -16.01
N LEU A 251 -19.99 7.55 -14.98
CA LEU A 251 -20.77 8.66 -14.40
C LEU A 251 -19.88 9.74 -13.80
N GLU A 252 -18.86 9.33 -13.04
CA GLU A 252 -17.96 10.28 -12.39
C GLU A 252 -17.10 11.08 -13.38
N PHE A 253 -16.63 10.44 -14.44
CA PHE A 253 -15.71 11.06 -15.41
C PHE A 253 -16.39 11.31 -16.76
N SER A 254 -17.69 11.60 -16.77
CA SER A 254 -18.50 11.77 -17.98
C SER A 254 -17.95 12.87 -18.90
N THR A 255 -17.63 14.05 -18.35
CA THR A 255 -17.06 15.17 -19.11
C THR A 255 -15.72 14.81 -19.76
N PHE A 256 -14.87 14.08 -19.05
CA PHE A 256 -13.59 13.59 -19.57
C PHE A 256 -13.82 12.58 -20.70
N ILE A 257 -14.78 11.67 -20.58
CA ILE A 257 -15.14 10.75 -21.66
C ILE A 257 -15.63 11.50 -22.89
N GLU A 258 -16.51 12.49 -22.71
CA GLU A 258 -17.08 13.25 -23.82
C GLU A 258 -16.02 13.97 -24.66
N GLU A 259 -14.96 14.46 -24.04
CA GLU A 259 -13.83 15.13 -24.71
C GLU A 259 -13.10 14.20 -25.68
N PHE A 260 -12.93 12.92 -25.30
CA PHE A 260 -12.17 11.95 -26.09
C PHE A 260 -13.04 10.98 -26.90
N LEU A 261 -14.36 11.14 -26.86
CA LEU A 261 -15.32 10.22 -27.47
C LEU A 261 -15.10 10.07 -29.00
N ASP A 262 -14.75 11.16 -29.67
CA ASP A 262 -14.41 11.19 -31.09
C ASP A 262 -13.07 10.50 -31.42
N TYR A 263 -12.26 10.15 -30.44
CA TYR A 263 -10.97 9.46 -30.67
C TYR A 263 -11.03 7.99 -30.24
N PHE A 264 -12.18 7.53 -29.74
CA PHE A 264 -12.33 6.16 -29.29
C PHE A 264 -12.40 5.15 -30.45
N PRO A 265 -11.70 4.01 -30.32
CA PRO A 265 -11.89 2.86 -31.20
C PRO A 265 -13.34 2.35 -31.15
N LYS A 266 -13.77 1.70 -32.23
CA LYS A 266 -15.12 1.13 -32.40
C LYS A 266 -15.57 0.34 -31.17
N GLU A 267 -14.72 -0.54 -30.64
CA GLU A 267 -15.04 -1.43 -29.52
C GLU A 267 -15.35 -0.66 -28.23
N ARG A 268 -14.69 0.49 -28.05
CA ARG A 268 -14.88 1.35 -26.86
C ARG A 268 -16.20 2.10 -26.92
N VAL A 269 -16.52 2.65 -28.09
CA VAL A 269 -17.83 3.29 -28.34
C VAL A 269 -18.94 2.27 -28.17
N LEU A 270 -18.79 1.07 -28.76
CA LEU A 270 -19.77 -0.02 -28.63
C LEU A 270 -20.02 -0.39 -27.17
N ARG A 271 -18.95 -0.52 -26.37
CA ARG A 271 -19.05 -0.80 -24.93
C ARG A 271 -19.82 0.29 -24.19
N LEU A 272 -19.54 1.56 -24.48
CA LEU A 272 -20.25 2.68 -23.87
C LEU A 272 -21.74 2.64 -24.23
N CYS A 273 -22.08 2.42 -25.50
CA CYS A 273 -23.47 2.24 -25.94
C CYS A 273 -24.18 1.10 -25.20
N SER A 274 -23.52 -0.07 -25.08
CA SER A 274 -24.06 -1.21 -24.35
C SER A 274 -24.35 -0.87 -22.89
N ILE A 275 -23.47 -0.16 -22.21
CA ILE A 275 -23.65 0.20 -20.79
C ILE A 275 -24.81 1.20 -20.63
N ILE A 276 -24.88 2.20 -21.50
CA ILE A 276 -25.96 3.20 -21.47
C ILE A 276 -27.33 2.54 -21.68
N HIS A 277 -27.46 1.67 -22.69
CA HIS A 277 -28.73 0.99 -22.97
C HIS A 277 -29.11 -0.03 -21.90
N ALA A 278 -28.13 -0.70 -21.28
CA ALA A 278 -28.40 -1.66 -20.21
C ALA A 278 -28.86 -1.01 -18.89
N ASN A 279 -28.77 0.32 -18.75
CA ASN A 279 -29.19 1.04 -17.53
C ASN A 279 -29.99 2.30 -17.93
N PRO A 280 -31.21 2.14 -18.46
CA PRO A 280 -32.04 3.26 -18.93
C PRO A 280 -32.49 4.18 -17.79
N GLU A 281 -32.53 3.70 -16.55
CA GLU A 281 -32.94 4.43 -15.35
C GLU A 281 -31.92 5.46 -14.87
N VAL A 282 -30.68 5.38 -15.38
CA VAL A 282 -29.58 6.26 -14.96
C VAL A 282 -29.59 7.54 -15.79
N GLU A 283 -29.47 8.68 -15.12
CA GLU A 283 -29.31 9.96 -15.79
C GLU A 283 -27.88 10.12 -16.33
N TRP A 284 -27.73 9.80 -17.62
CA TRP A 284 -26.45 9.88 -18.32
C TRP A 284 -26.11 11.30 -18.83
N GLY A 285 -27.04 12.25 -18.74
CA GLY A 285 -26.86 13.63 -19.21
C GLY A 285 -26.40 13.73 -20.67
N SER A 286 -25.52 14.70 -20.93
CA SER A 286 -24.95 14.99 -22.26
C SER A 286 -24.14 13.83 -22.87
N LEU A 287 -23.69 12.88 -22.06
CA LEU A 287 -22.87 11.77 -22.51
C LEU A 287 -23.66 10.83 -23.43
N LYS A 288 -24.93 10.57 -23.10
CA LYS A 288 -25.81 9.74 -23.95
C LYS A 288 -26.02 10.39 -25.31
N GLU A 289 -26.34 11.68 -25.33
CA GLU A 289 -26.60 12.43 -26.56
C GLU A 289 -25.37 12.49 -27.47
N LYS A 290 -24.20 12.83 -26.91
CA LYS A 290 -22.93 12.86 -27.66
C LYS A 290 -22.56 11.48 -28.16
N THR A 291 -22.74 10.42 -27.37
CA THR A 291 -22.50 9.04 -27.79
C THR A 291 -23.37 8.67 -28.99
N MET A 292 -24.67 8.96 -28.95
CA MET A 292 -25.57 8.67 -30.08
C MET A 292 -25.22 9.51 -31.32
N ARG A 293 -24.76 10.75 -31.14
CA ARG A 293 -24.28 11.59 -32.25
C ARG A 293 -23.04 10.98 -32.91
N VAL A 294 -22.08 10.48 -32.14
CA VAL A 294 -20.87 9.81 -32.67
C VAL A 294 -21.24 8.52 -33.40
N VAL A 295 -22.16 7.72 -32.86
CA VAL A 295 -22.68 6.52 -33.52
C VAL A 295 -23.34 6.86 -34.84
N ALA A 296 -24.24 7.84 -34.87
CA ALA A 296 -24.90 8.28 -36.10
C ALA A 296 -23.92 8.84 -37.14
N LYS A 297 -22.85 9.53 -36.71
CA LYS A 297 -21.85 10.11 -37.62
C LYS A 297 -20.89 9.07 -38.21
N ARG A 298 -20.47 8.07 -37.43
CA ARG A 298 -19.36 7.17 -37.80
C ARG A 298 -19.75 5.72 -38.06
N TYR A 299 -20.83 5.26 -37.44
CA TYR A 299 -21.19 3.84 -37.37
C TYR A 299 -22.64 3.58 -37.81
N HIS A 300 -23.26 4.50 -38.54
CA HIS A 300 -24.67 4.40 -38.95
C HIS A 300 -25.00 3.11 -39.72
N TYR A 301 -24.10 2.68 -40.60
CA TYR A 301 -24.28 1.46 -41.40
C TYR A 301 -23.69 0.20 -40.74
N ASP A 302 -23.12 0.33 -39.54
CA ASP A 302 -22.45 -0.77 -38.85
C ASP A 302 -23.48 -1.67 -38.13
N PRO A 303 -23.55 -2.98 -38.44
CA PRO A 303 -24.54 -3.88 -37.86
C PRO A 303 -24.46 -3.97 -36.34
N ASP A 304 -23.27 -3.80 -35.73
CA ASP A 304 -23.09 -3.89 -34.28
C ASP A 304 -23.81 -2.77 -33.53
N PHE A 305 -24.07 -1.65 -34.20
CA PHE A 305 -24.69 -0.45 -33.64
C PHE A 305 -26.19 -0.33 -33.95
N LYS A 306 -26.74 -1.14 -34.87
CA LYS A 306 -28.17 -1.06 -35.27
C LYS A 306 -29.13 -1.18 -34.08
N ARG A 307 -28.82 -2.05 -33.11
CA ARG A 307 -29.62 -2.21 -31.88
C ARG A 307 -29.74 -0.95 -31.02
N PHE A 308 -28.85 0.02 -31.21
CA PHE A 308 -28.80 1.28 -30.45
C PHE A 308 -29.39 2.47 -31.23
N THR A 309 -29.55 2.35 -32.55
CA THR A 309 -30.09 3.42 -33.40
C THR A 309 -31.61 3.32 -33.60
N ILE A 310 -32.17 2.10 -33.53
CA ILE A 310 -33.60 1.82 -33.77
C ILE A 310 -34.53 2.45 -32.71
N GLU A 311 -34.07 2.66 -31.48
CA GLU A 311 -34.86 3.37 -30.44
C GLU A 311 -35.11 4.83 -30.79
N ARG A 312 -34.24 5.48 -31.58
CA ARG A 312 -34.41 6.89 -31.96
C ARG A 312 -35.47 7.06 -33.05
N GLU A 313 -35.60 6.09 -33.95
CA GLU A 313 -36.59 6.13 -35.03
C GLU A 313 -38.03 5.98 -34.51
N ARG A 314 -38.27 5.21 -33.44
CA ARG A 314 -39.60 5.09 -32.83
C ARG A 314 -40.07 6.35 -32.10
N VAL A 315 -39.15 7.16 -31.58
CA VAL A 315 -39.50 8.41 -30.89
C VAL A 315 -39.79 9.53 -31.91
N ILE A 316 -39.14 9.50 -33.08
CA ILE A 316 -39.37 10.49 -34.15
C ILE A 316 -40.63 10.14 -34.96
N SER A 317 -41.02 8.86 -35.08
CA SER A 317 -42.26 8.46 -35.76
C SER A 317 -43.55 8.74 -35.00
N HIS A 318 -43.46 9.34 -33.80
CA HIS A 318 -44.61 9.69 -32.94
C HIS A 318 -44.70 11.19 -32.64
N VAL A 319 -44.03 12.05 -33.43
CA VAL A 319 -44.22 13.51 -33.40
C VAL A 319 -44.87 13.96 -34.70
#